data_AF-A0A435H1K6-F1
#
_entry.id   AF-A0A435H1K6-F1
#
_cell.length_a   1.000
_cell.length_b   1.000
_cell.length_c   1.000
_cell.angle_alpha   90.00
_cell.angle_beta   90.00
_cell.angle_gamma   90.00
#
_symmetry.space_group_name_H-M   'P 1'
#
loop_
_entity.id
_entity.type
_entity.pdbx_description
1 polymer ?
#
loop_
_entity_poly.entity_id
_entity_poly.type
_entity_poly.pdbx_seq_one_letter_code
_entity_poly.pdbx_strand_id
1 'polypeptide(L)'
;MDRVFVEYYEEELSHIRALASEFADMHPAVARNLSLDTVPCPDPYVERLLDGVAFLAARTRLKVDAERSRFSRSVLDVLYPDLVTPAPATAMAVLKPGQQVQTMLAGHVVKRNTRLVSSLQPGLSTRCIFSTAQEMTLWPIAVTSVSFFQDRSAMAMAGIGPIGGVSGESALRLTLARTGKGKLDELALDRLDLYFAGRTKAPLLFDAIFGACAATA
;
A
#
# COMPACT_ATOMS: atom_id res chain seq x y z
N MET A 1 11.20 25.40 -25.76
CA MET A 1 9.86 26.00 -25.59
C MET A 1 8.92 24.83 -25.34
N ASP A 2 8.10 24.88 -24.29
CA ASP A 2 7.36 23.72 -23.79
C ASP A 2 6.22 23.32 -24.74
N ARG A 3 6.19 22.06 -25.19
CA ARG A 3 5.19 21.55 -26.15
C ARG A 3 3.77 21.69 -25.59
N VAL A 4 3.63 21.52 -24.28
CA VAL A 4 2.35 21.67 -23.58
C VAL A 4 1.82 23.10 -23.72
N PHE A 5 2.67 24.12 -23.59
CA PHE A 5 2.21 25.51 -23.69
C PHE A 5 1.70 25.87 -25.09
N VAL A 6 2.30 25.30 -26.14
CA VAL A 6 1.84 25.52 -27.53
C VAL A 6 0.42 24.99 -27.72
N GLU A 7 0.11 23.82 -27.15
CA GLU A 7 -1.24 23.24 -27.21
C GLU A 7 -2.28 24.17 -26.52
N TYR A 8 -1.98 24.69 -25.32
CA TYR A 8 -2.85 25.67 -24.65
C TYR A 8 -3.01 26.96 -25.46
N TYR A 9 -1.94 27.43 -26.10
CA TYR A 9 -1.99 28.62 -26.94
C TYR A 9 -2.90 28.42 -28.16
N GLU A 10 -2.75 27.30 -28.86
CA GLU A 10 -3.57 26.97 -30.04
C GLU A 10 -5.04 26.78 -29.65
N GLU A 11 -5.32 26.14 -28.52
CA GLU A 11 -6.67 26.02 -27.96
C GLU A 11 -7.28 27.39 -27.64
N GLU A 12 -6.58 28.26 -26.90
CA GLU A 12 -7.09 29.58 -26.54
C GLU A 12 -7.24 30.50 -27.76
N LEU A 13 -6.36 30.38 -28.76
CA LEU A 13 -6.48 31.13 -30.01
C LEU A 13 -7.71 30.70 -30.81
N SER A 14 -7.95 29.39 -30.90
CA SER A 14 -9.16 28.84 -31.53
C SER A 14 -10.41 29.30 -30.79
N HIS A 15 -10.39 29.27 -29.46
CA HIS A 15 -11.49 29.71 -28.61
C HIS A 15 -11.79 31.21 -28.76
N ILE A 16 -10.78 32.07 -28.76
CA ILE A 16 -10.95 33.51 -28.96
C ILE A 16 -11.53 33.82 -30.34
N ARG A 17 -11.08 33.11 -31.38
CA ARG A 17 -11.63 33.26 -32.74
C ARG A 17 -13.10 32.83 -32.82
N ALA A 18 -13.47 31.73 -32.15
CA ALA A 18 -14.86 31.30 -32.06
C ALA A 18 -15.73 32.35 -31.35
N LEU A 19 -15.27 32.88 -30.20
CA LEU A 19 -15.96 33.95 -29.47
C LEU A 19 -16.08 35.24 -30.29
N ALA A 20 -15.06 35.59 -31.07
CA ALA A 20 -15.12 36.74 -31.97
C ALA A 20 -16.20 36.56 -33.05
N SER A 21 -16.33 35.36 -33.61
CA SER A 21 -17.39 35.03 -34.58
C SER A 21 -18.77 35.14 -33.94
N GLU A 22 -18.98 34.54 -32.76
CA GLU A 22 -20.26 34.64 -32.04
C GLU A 22 -20.61 36.09 -31.69
N PHE A 23 -19.62 36.88 -31.28
CA PHE A 23 -19.79 38.31 -31.03
C PHE A 23 -20.18 39.07 -32.30
N ALA A 24 -19.61 38.73 -33.46
CA ALA A 24 -19.94 39.35 -34.73
C ALA A 24 -21.37 39.06 -35.18
N ASP A 25 -21.85 37.84 -34.96
CA ASP A 25 -23.24 37.46 -35.27
C ASP A 25 -24.25 38.22 -34.40
N MET A 26 -23.96 38.37 -33.10
CA MET A 26 -24.83 39.09 -32.17
C MET A 26 -24.76 40.62 -32.31
N HIS A 27 -23.58 41.16 -32.62
CA HIS A 27 -23.33 42.61 -32.67
C HIS A 27 -22.60 43.04 -33.95
N PRO A 28 -23.22 42.91 -35.14
CA PRO A 28 -22.53 43.14 -36.42
C PRO A 28 -22.00 44.57 -36.59
N ALA A 29 -22.72 45.57 -36.07
CA ALA A 29 -22.30 46.96 -36.15
C ALA A 29 -21.01 47.24 -35.35
N VAL A 30 -20.87 46.63 -34.17
CA VAL A 30 -19.70 46.80 -33.30
C VAL A 30 -18.54 45.95 -33.83
N ALA A 31 -18.79 44.73 -34.25
CA ALA A 31 -17.77 43.85 -34.81
C ALA A 31 -17.12 44.42 -36.08
N ARG A 32 -17.89 45.06 -36.98
CA ARG A 32 -17.33 45.76 -38.14
C ARG A 32 -16.40 46.92 -37.77
N ASN A 33 -16.73 47.67 -36.72
CA ASN A 33 -15.85 48.75 -36.23
C ASN A 33 -14.54 48.21 -35.65
N LEU A 34 -14.52 46.95 -35.23
CA LEU A 34 -13.35 46.26 -34.68
C LEU A 34 -12.68 45.30 -35.69
N SER A 35 -13.17 45.25 -36.93
CA SER A 35 -12.72 44.30 -37.97
C SER A 35 -12.83 42.82 -37.56
N LEU A 36 -13.82 42.46 -36.75
CA LEU A 36 -14.08 41.08 -36.28
C LEU A 36 -15.16 40.36 -37.11
N ASP A 37 -15.57 40.94 -38.23
CA ASP A 37 -16.63 40.42 -39.10
C ASP A 37 -16.20 39.22 -39.98
N THR A 38 -14.90 38.94 -40.05
CA THR A 38 -14.35 37.75 -40.71
C THR A 38 -13.27 37.09 -39.84
N VAL A 39 -13.19 35.76 -39.87
CA VAL A 39 -12.16 34.97 -39.19
C VAL A 39 -11.34 34.22 -40.24
N PRO A 40 -10.00 34.39 -40.30
CA PRO A 40 -9.15 35.27 -39.47
C PRO A 40 -9.43 36.77 -39.71
N CYS A 41 -9.06 37.61 -38.74
CA CYS A 41 -9.25 39.06 -38.82
C CYS A 41 -8.43 39.62 -40.00
N PRO A 42 -9.02 40.48 -40.84
CA PRO A 42 -8.33 41.02 -42.01
C PRO A 42 -7.30 42.10 -41.62
N ASP A 43 -7.43 42.72 -40.44
CA ASP A 43 -6.45 43.65 -39.90
C ASP A 43 -5.32 42.89 -39.16
N PRO A 44 -4.07 42.94 -39.66
CA PRO A 44 -2.95 42.23 -39.04
C PRO A 44 -2.62 42.69 -37.62
N TYR A 45 -2.91 43.94 -37.25
CA TYR A 45 -2.65 44.44 -35.89
C TYR A 45 -3.68 43.92 -34.89
N VAL A 46 -4.94 43.83 -35.31
CA VAL A 46 -6.01 43.24 -34.49
C VAL A 46 -5.79 41.74 -34.35
N GLU A 47 -5.44 41.03 -35.43
CA GLU A 47 -5.12 39.58 -35.36
C GLU A 47 -3.94 39.33 -34.41
N ARG A 48 -2.86 40.13 -34.49
CA ARG A 48 -1.71 40.02 -33.56
C ARG A 48 -2.07 40.39 -32.13
N LEU A 49 -3.05 41.27 -31.92
CA LEU A 49 -3.58 41.55 -30.59
C LEU A 49 -4.34 40.33 -30.05
N LEU A 50 -5.17 39.67 -30.86
CA LEU A 50 -5.88 38.45 -30.49
C LEU A 50 -4.89 37.31 -30.17
N ASP A 51 -3.84 37.14 -30.97
CA ASP A 51 -2.72 36.23 -30.69
C ASP A 51 -2.07 36.55 -29.32
N GLY A 52 -1.79 37.84 -29.06
CA GLY A 52 -1.23 38.28 -27.78
C GLY A 52 -2.14 38.00 -26.58
N VAL A 53 -3.45 38.19 -26.74
CA VAL A 53 -4.46 37.87 -25.72
C VAL A 53 -4.55 36.36 -25.50
N ALA A 54 -4.56 35.56 -26.57
CA ALA A 54 -4.52 34.10 -26.50
C ALA A 54 -3.29 33.59 -25.74
N PHE A 55 -2.12 34.18 -25.99
CA PHE A 55 -0.88 33.86 -25.29
C PHE A 55 -0.97 34.10 -23.78
N LEU A 56 -1.52 35.25 -23.37
CA LEU A 56 -1.69 35.58 -21.94
C LEU A 56 -2.77 34.71 -21.27
N ALA A 57 -3.87 34.43 -21.96
CA ALA A 57 -4.93 33.55 -21.50
C ALA A 57 -4.41 32.12 -21.30
N ALA A 58 -3.70 31.57 -22.29
CA ALA A 58 -3.09 30.25 -22.23
C ALA A 58 -2.14 30.12 -21.04
N ARG A 59 -1.31 31.14 -20.79
CA ARG A 59 -0.40 31.15 -19.63
C ARG A 59 -1.14 31.17 -18.30
N THR A 60 -2.26 31.87 -18.23
CA THR A 60 -3.10 31.93 -17.02
C THR A 60 -3.78 30.59 -16.78
N ARG A 61 -4.41 30.01 -17.82
CA ARG A 61 -5.08 28.72 -17.75
C ARG A 61 -4.11 27.61 -17.35
N LEU A 62 -2.94 27.53 -17.98
CA LEU A 62 -1.90 26.58 -17.62
C LEU A 62 -1.51 26.68 -16.14
N LYS A 63 -1.40 27.89 -15.60
CA LYS A 63 -1.07 28.11 -14.18
C LYS A 63 -2.20 27.71 -13.25
N VAL A 64 -3.46 27.98 -13.61
CA VAL A 64 -4.64 27.57 -12.84
C VAL A 64 -4.75 26.04 -12.80
N ASP A 65 -4.57 25.38 -13.95
CA ASP A 65 -4.65 23.92 -14.04
C ASP A 65 -3.53 23.24 -13.25
N ALA A 66 -2.32 23.81 -13.23
CA ALA A 66 -1.23 23.33 -12.39
C ALA A 66 -1.53 23.42 -10.88
N GLU A 67 -2.27 24.43 -10.44
CA GLU A 67 -2.64 24.62 -9.02
C GLU A 67 -3.84 23.76 -8.60
N ARG A 68 -4.69 23.31 -9.53
CA ARG A 68 -5.87 22.48 -9.23
C ARG A 68 -5.51 21.20 -8.47
N SER A 69 -4.44 20.51 -8.86
CA SER A 69 -3.98 19.28 -8.19
C SER A 69 -3.48 19.55 -6.78
N ARG A 70 -2.82 20.69 -6.56
CA ARG A 70 -2.33 21.11 -5.24
C ARG A 70 -3.49 21.42 -4.31
N PHE A 71 -4.48 22.16 -4.80
CA PHE A 71 -5.68 22.47 -4.04
C PHE A 71 -6.43 21.21 -3.59
N SER A 72 -6.71 20.29 -4.53
CA SER A 72 -7.38 19.02 -4.21
C SER A 72 -6.62 18.23 -3.15
N ARG A 73 -5.28 18.20 -3.24
CA ARG A 73 -4.44 17.54 -2.23
C ARG A 73 -4.53 18.22 -0.86
N SER A 74 -4.46 19.54 -0.80
CA SER A 74 -4.58 20.28 0.46
C SER A 74 -5.92 20.07 1.15
N VAL A 75 -7.01 19.96 0.39
CA VAL A 75 -8.33 19.62 0.96
C VAL A 75 -8.32 18.21 1.54
N LEU A 76 -7.73 17.24 0.83
CA LEU A 76 -7.62 15.87 1.32
C LEU A 76 -6.71 15.74 2.55
N ASP A 77 -5.62 16.51 2.62
CA ASP A 77 -4.73 16.52 3.78
C ASP A 77 -5.45 16.95 5.07
N VAL A 78 -6.48 17.81 4.95
CA VAL A 78 -7.29 18.26 6.10
C VAL A 78 -8.42 17.29 6.42
N LEU A 79 -9.14 16.80 5.42
CA LEU A 79 -10.34 15.97 5.63
C LEU A 79 -10.01 14.50 5.86
N TYR A 80 -9.03 13.95 5.15
CA TYR A 80 -8.67 12.53 5.14
C TYR A 80 -7.16 12.33 4.99
N PRO A 81 -6.35 12.72 6.01
CA PRO A 81 -4.89 12.65 5.93
C PRO A 81 -4.36 11.24 5.64
N ASP A 82 -5.05 10.20 6.12
CA ASP A 82 -4.63 8.80 5.95
C ASP A 82 -4.63 8.32 4.48
N LEU A 83 -5.38 8.99 3.58
CA LEU A 83 -5.43 8.63 2.16
C LEU A 83 -4.25 9.20 1.35
N VAL A 84 -3.65 10.27 1.83
CA VAL A 84 -2.60 11.02 1.12
C VAL A 84 -1.23 10.81 1.77
N THR A 85 -1.20 10.33 3.01
CA THR A 85 0.04 10.06 3.73
C THR A 85 0.74 8.85 3.13
N PRO A 86 2.04 8.94 2.80
CA PRO A 86 2.79 7.80 2.30
C PRO A 86 2.84 6.70 3.36
N ALA A 87 2.57 5.46 2.95
CA ALA A 87 2.72 4.32 3.83
C ALA A 87 4.19 4.16 4.26
N PRO A 88 4.48 4.00 5.56
CA PRO A 88 5.83 3.74 6.01
C PRO A 88 6.33 2.41 5.48
N ALA A 89 7.64 2.24 5.42
CA ALA A 89 8.22 0.93 5.12
C ALA A 89 7.83 -0.07 6.21
N THR A 90 7.22 -1.19 5.82
CA THR A 90 6.85 -2.29 6.70
C THR A 90 7.59 -3.55 6.30
N ALA A 91 8.10 -4.30 7.27
CA ALA A 91 8.81 -5.56 7.04
C ALA A 91 8.46 -6.59 8.11
N MET A 92 8.70 -7.85 7.79
CA MET A 92 8.57 -8.96 8.73
C MET A 92 9.94 -9.34 9.26
N ALA A 93 10.06 -9.40 10.58
CA ALA A 93 11.28 -9.79 11.26
C ALA A 93 11.04 -11.07 12.07
N VAL A 94 11.97 -12.01 12.00
CA VAL A 94 11.97 -13.22 12.83
C VAL A 94 12.90 -12.98 14.00
N LEU A 95 12.35 -12.93 15.20
CA LEU A 95 13.11 -12.82 16.45
C LEU A 95 13.40 -14.23 16.97
N LYS A 96 14.68 -14.58 17.08
CA LYS A 96 15.10 -15.85 17.67
C LYS A 96 15.43 -15.65 19.15
N PRO A 97 14.96 -16.53 20.05
CA PRO A 97 15.28 -16.43 21.47
C PRO A 97 16.79 -16.58 21.69
N GLY A 98 17.39 -15.62 22.40
CA GLY A 98 18.78 -15.70 22.84
C GLY A 98 18.97 -16.71 23.97
N GLN A 99 20.23 -16.95 24.36
CA GLN A 99 20.59 -17.97 25.36
C GLN A 99 19.86 -17.79 26.71
N GLN A 100 19.62 -16.54 27.13
CA GLN A 100 18.91 -16.26 28.38
C GLN A 100 17.43 -16.64 28.32
N VAL A 101 16.78 -16.46 27.17
CA VAL A 101 15.37 -16.84 26.99
C VAL A 101 15.22 -18.36 26.96
N GLN A 102 16.26 -19.10 26.56
CA GLN A 102 16.26 -20.57 26.54
C GLN A 102 16.06 -21.22 27.91
N THR A 103 16.40 -20.52 29.00
CA THR A 103 16.21 -21.01 30.36
C THR A 103 14.95 -20.46 31.05
N MET A 104 14.23 -19.54 30.41
CA MET A 104 13.04 -18.90 30.98
C MET A 104 11.79 -19.77 30.78
N LEU A 105 11.18 -20.23 31.88
CA LEU A 105 9.92 -21.00 31.85
C LEU A 105 8.71 -20.15 31.47
N ALA A 106 8.73 -18.85 31.79
CA ALA A 106 7.66 -17.90 31.47
C ALA A 106 7.84 -17.22 30.09
N GLY A 107 8.88 -17.58 29.33
CA GLY A 107 9.23 -16.89 28.09
C GLY A 107 9.71 -15.46 28.32
N HIS A 108 9.92 -14.72 27.23
CA HIS A 108 10.31 -13.30 27.27
C HIS A 108 9.36 -12.44 26.44
N VAL A 109 8.72 -11.46 27.08
CA VAL A 109 7.79 -10.54 26.41
C VAL A 109 8.55 -9.43 25.71
N VAL A 110 8.44 -9.39 24.38
CA VAL A 110 8.89 -8.28 23.54
C VAL A 110 7.71 -7.31 23.40
N LYS A 111 7.82 -6.17 24.07
CA LYS A 111 6.77 -5.14 24.06
C LYS A 111 6.55 -4.57 22.66
N ARG A 112 5.33 -4.13 22.39
CA ARG A 112 5.03 -3.27 21.24
C ARG A 112 5.95 -2.05 21.25
N ASN A 113 6.28 -1.53 20.07
CA ASN A 113 7.19 -0.41 19.84
C ASN A 113 8.66 -0.69 20.22
N THR A 114 9.04 -1.96 20.37
CA THR A 114 10.46 -2.33 20.54
C THR A 114 11.21 -2.00 19.26
N ARG A 115 12.33 -1.28 19.39
CA ARG A 115 13.09 -0.75 18.28
C ARG A 115 13.98 -1.82 17.64
N LEU A 116 13.88 -1.97 16.32
CA LEU A 116 14.74 -2.82 15.51
C LEU A 116 15.57 -1.93 14.59
N VAL A 117 16.89 -1.96 14.76
CA VAL A 117 17.82 -1.09 14.03
C VAL A 117 18.57 -1.93 12.99
N SER A 118 18.53 -1.50 11.73
CA SER A 118 19.27 -2.19 10.66
C SER A 118 20.78 -1.99 10.81
N SER A 119 21.56 -2.84 10.15
CA SER A 119 22.95 -2.52 9.84
C SER A 119 23.02 -1.30 8.91
N LEU A 120 24.15 -0.60 8.92
CA LEU A 120 24.43 0.45 7.95
C LEU A 120 24.73 -0.22 6.60
N GLN A 121 23.98 0.13 5.56
CA GLN A 121 24.24 -0.40 4.21
C GLN A 121 25.30 0.47 3.50
N PRO A 122 26.15 -0.13 2.65
CA PRO A 122 27.11 0.62 1.84
C PRO A 122 26.42 1.70 1.01
N GLY A 123 26.93 2.94 1.06
CA GLY A 123 26.38 4.08 0.33
C GLY A 123 25.27 4.86 1.05
N LEU A 124 24.78 4.38 2.21
CA LEU A 124 23.82 5.11 3.04
C LEU A 124 24.50 5.69 4.29
N SER A 125 24.11 6.91 4.66
CA SER A 125 24.59 7.59 5.88
C SER A 125 23.72 7.34 7.11
N THR A 126 22.52 6.77 6.94
CA THR A 126 21.53 6.57 7.99
C THR A 126 21.08 5.13 8.09
N ARG A 127 20.87 4.64 9.32
CA ARG A 127 20.30 3.31 9.58
C ARG A 127 18.78 3.37 9.51
N CYS A 128 18.16 2.31 9.00
CA CYS A 128 16.72 2.14 9.08
C CYS A 128 16.33 1.72 10.50
N ILE A 129 15.23 2.27 10.98
CA ILE A 129 14.69 2.01 12.31
C ILE A 129 13.25 1.56 12.14
N PHE A 130 12.98 0.32 12.51
CA PHE A 130 11.64 -0.23 12.58
C PHE A 130 11.22 -0.35 14.04
N SER A 131 9.92 -0.51 14.26
CA SER A 131 9.36 -0.79 15.59
C SER A 131 8.37 -1.94 15.50
N THR A 132 8.32 -2.78 16.54
CA THR A 132 7.37 -3.90 16.59
C THR A 132 5.93 -3.36 16.63
N ALA A 133 5.08 -3.87 15.76
CA ALA A 133 3.68 -3.43 15.65
C ALA A 133 2.77 -4.00 16.76
N GLN A 134 3.23 -5.05 17.44
CA GLN A 134 2.50 -5.75 18.49
C GLN A 134 3.44 -6.27 19.57
N GLU A 135 2.87 -6.58 20.73
CA GLU A 135 3.54 -7.34 21.78
C GLU A 135 3.55 -8.82 21.40
N MET A 136 4.65 -9.52 21.70
CA MET A 136 4.80 -10.95 21.44
C MET A 136 5.69 -11.62 22.49
N THR A 137 5.41 -12.88 22.81
CA THR A 137 6.24 -13.66 23.74
C THR A 137 7.20 -14.57 22.99
N LEU A 138 8.50 -14.41 23.24
CA LEU A 138 9.53 -15.29 22.73
C LEU A 138 9.62 -16.52 23.62
N TRP A 139 9.33 -17.66 23.02
CA TRP A 139 9.42 -18.97 23.65
C TRP A 139 10.66 -19.72 23.20
N PRO A 140 11.28 -20.54 24.08
CA PRO A 140 12.42 -21.35 23.72
C PRO A 140 11.98 -22.62 22.98
N ILE A 141 11.26 -22.44 21.89
CA ILE A 141 10.67 -23.52 21.08
C ILE A 141 11.07 -23.36 19.63
N ALA A 142 11.08 -24.48 18.91
CA ALA A 142 11.26 -24.52 17.47
C ALA A 142 10.31 -25.55 16.86
N VAL A 143 9.82 -25.24 15.65
CA VAL A 143 9.13 -26.21 14.81
C VAL A 143 10.20 -27.13 14.22
N THR A 144 10.16 -28.42 14.55
CA THR A 144 11.14 -29.41 14.08
C THR A 144 10.67 -30.12 12.83
N SER A 145 9.37 -30.32 12.68
CA SER A 145 8.79 -30.89 11.46
C SER A 145 7.36 -30.41 11.23
N VAL A 146 6.99 -30.39 9.95
CA VAL A 146 5.63 -30.14 9.49
C VAL A 146 5.28 -31.24 8.49
N SER A 147 4.15 -31.90 8.68
CA SER A 147 3.70 -32.99 7.79
C SER A 147 2.22 -32.82 7.45
N PHE A 148 1.86 -33.06 6.19
CA PHE A 148 0.50 -32.98 5.71
C PHE A 148 0.04 -34.36 5.23
N PHE A 149 -1.13 -34.79 5.71
CA PHE A 149 -1.76 -36.06 5.39
C PHE A 149 -3.02 -35.75 4.59
N GLN A 150 -3.06 -36.19 3.33
CA GLN A 150 -4.05 -35.73 2.36
C GLN A 150 -5.40 -36.45 2.48
N ASP A 151 -5.40 -37.64 3.09
CA ASP A 151 -6.56 -38.50 3.18
C ASP A 151 -6.60 -39.29 4.51
N ARG A 152 -7.73 -39.95 4.75
CA ARG A 152 -7.95 -40.78 5.94
C ARG A 152 -6.98 -41.97 6.03
N SER A 153 -6.54 -42.50 4.89
CA SER A 153 -5.63 -43.65 4.87
C SER A 153 -4.24 -43.27 5.40
N ALA A 154 -3.69 -42.14 4.93
CA ALA A 154 -2.42 -41.60 5.39
C ALA A 154 -2.50 -41.15 6.86
N MET A 155 -3.63 -40.59 7.29
CA MET A 155 -3.88 -40.26 8.69
C MET A 155 -3.86 -41.51 9.59
N ALA A 156 -4.57 -42.57 9.20
CA ALA A 156 -4.63 -43.81 9.97
C ALA A 156 -3.25 -44.48 10.08
N MET A 157 -2.47 -44.51 8.98
CA MET A 157 -1.08 -45.01 9.00
C MET A 157 -0.17 -44.18 9.92
N ALA A 158 -0.42 -42.88 10.03
CA ALA A 158 0.31 -41.99 10.93
C ALA A 158 -0.19 -42.06 12.38
N GLY A 159 -1.17 -42.93 12.69
CA GLY A 159 -1.78 -43.05 14.02
C GLY A 159 -2.71 -41.90 14.40
N ILE A 160 -3.16 -41.11 13.44
CA ILE A 160 -4.10 -40.00 13.67
C ILE A 160 -5.52 -40.54 13.55
N GLY A 161 -6.15 -40.79 14.69
CA GLY A 161 -7.54 -41.22 14.78
C GLY A 161 -8.54 -40.04 14.86
N PRO A 162 -9.84 -40.35 15.03
CA PRO A 162 -10.86 -39.34 15.27
C PRO A 162 -10.60 -38.56 16.56
N ILE A 163 -10.75 -37.24 16.50
CA ILE A 163 -10.54 -36.33 17.62
C ILE A 163 -11.92 -35.96 18.18
N GLY A 164 -12.19 -36.29 19.44
CA GLY A 164 -13.48 -35.97 20.06
C GLY A 164 -14.69 -36.59 19.33
N GLY A 165 -14.50 -37.73 18.64
CA GLY A 165 -15.53 -38.39 17.84
C GLY A 165 -15.71 -37.83 16.42
N VAL A 166 -14.96 -36.79 16.04
CA VAL A 166 -14.99 -36.19 14.71
C VAL A 166 -13.84 -36.74 13.86
N SER A 167 -14.16 -37.30 12.71
CA SER A 167 -13.17 -37.79 11.73
C SER A 167 -12.85 -36.70 10.71
N GLY A 168 -11.57 -36.33 10.61
CA GLY A 168 -11.08 -35.42 9.57
C GLY A 168 -10.92 -36.11 8.21
N GLU A 169 -10.89 -35.32 7.14
CA GLU A 169 -10.53 -35.81 5.78
C GLU A 169 -9.04 -35.72 5.52
N SER A 170 -8.37 -34.73 6.11
CA SER A 170 -6.93 -34.49 6.02
C SER A 170 -6.40 -34.02 7.37
N ALA A 171 -5.08 -34.06 7.56
CA ALA A 171 -4.44 -33.59 8.80
C ALA A 171 -3.15 -32.83 8.54
N LEU A 172 -2.89 -31.81 9.36
CA LEU A 172 -1.62 -31.11 9.43
C LEU A 172 -0.99 -31.40 10.80
N ARG A 173 0.18 -32.05 10.79
CA ARG A 173 0.96 -32.31 12.01
C ARG A 173 2.10 -31.31 12.11
N LEU A 174 2.15 -30.62 13.24
CA LEU A 174 3.21 -29.69 13.60
C LEU A 174 3.95 -30.30 14.81
N THR A 175 5.23 -30.61 14.64
CA THR A 175 6.05 -31.11 15.75
C THR A 175 6.85 -29.95 16.32
N LEU A 176 6.67 -29.70 17.61
CA LEU A 176 7.38 -28.66 18.35
C LEU A 176 8.40 -29.32 19.29
N ALA A 177 9.57 -28.71 19.39
CA ALA A 177 10.57 -29.09 20.40
C ALA A 177 11.06 -27.86 21.16
N ARG A 178 11.36 -28.06 22.44
CA ARG A 178 12.03 -27.04 23.25
C ARG A 178 13.50 -26.97 22.83
N THR A 179 14.00 -25.76 22.56
CA THR A 179 15.40 -25.52 22.20
C THR A 179 16.31 -25.40 23.42
N GLY A 180 15.75 -25.07 24.59
CA GLY A 180 16.44 -25.06 25.88
C GLY A 180 16.39 -26.40 26.63
N LYS A 181 16.99 -26.43 27.83
CA LYS A 181 16.90 -27.59 28.73
C LYS A 181 15.49 -27.72 29.31
N GLY A 182 15.08 -28.96 29.60
CA GLY A 182 13.79 -29.27 30.21
C GLY A 182 12.77 -29.77 29.19
N LYS A 183 11.57 -30.10 29.66
CA LYS A 183 10.47 -30.56 28.82
C LYS A 183 9.60 -29.39 28.31
N LEU A 184 8.77 -29.64 27.31
CA LEU A 184 7.90 -28.61 26.73
C LEU A 184 6.74 -28.23 27.66
N ASP A 185 6.21 -29.20 28.42
CA ASP A 185 5.11 -29.06 29.38
C ASP A 185 5.45 -28.22 30.62
N GLU A 186 6.74 -27.98 30.87
CA GLU A 186 7.21 -27.08 31.94
C GLU A 186 7.08 -25.59 31.58
N LEU A 187 6.89 -25.26 30.30
CA LEU A 187 6.73 -23.88 29.86
C LEU A 187 5.33 -23.37 30.20
N ALA A 188 5.22 -22.12 30.66
CA ALA A 188 3.94 -21.43 30.85
C ALA A 188 3.33 -20.98 29.50
N LEU A 189 3.33 -21.88 28.52
CA LEU A 189 2.89 -21.64 27.14
C LEU A 189 1.37 -21.86 27.04
N ASP A 190 0.61 -20.80 27.23
CA ASP A 190 -0.86 -20.86 27.06
C ASP A 190 -1.29 -20.58 25.61
N ARG A 191 -0.49 -19.80 24.89
CA ARG A 191 -0.79 -19.35 23.53
C ARG A 191 0.46 -19.35 22.67
N LEU A 192 0.36 -19.97 21.49
CA LEU A 192 1.37 -19.95 20.46
C LEU A 192 0.81 -19.34 19.18
N ASP A 193 1.34 -18.18 18.78
CA ASP A 193 1.00 -17.57 17.50
C ASP A 193 1.85 -18.18 16.39
N LEU A 194 1.20 -18.70 15.35
CA LEU A 194 1.85 -19.25 14.16
C LEU A 194 1.68 -18.31 12.98
N TYR A 195 2.78 -18.06 12.27
CA TYR A 195 2.78 -17.30 11.03
C TYR A 195 3.00 -18.22 9.83
N PHE A 196 2.07 -18.22 8.88
CA PHE A 196 2.20 -18.97 7.63
C PHE A 196 2.97 -18.15 6.59
N ALA A 197 4.24 -18.49 6.41
CA ALA A 197 5.07 -17.86 5.39
C ALA A 197 4.75 -18.42 3.99
N GLY A 198 4.14 -17.60 3.13
CA GLY A 198 3.94 -17.93 1.70
C GLY A 198 2.69 -17.29 1.11
N ARG A 199 2.80 -16.66 -0.07
CA ARG A 199 1.70 -15.83 -0.60
C ARG A 199 0.51 -16.63 -1.16
N THR A 200 0.73 -17.83 -1.69
CA THR A 200 -0.29 -18.54 -2.48
C THR A 200 -1.19 -19.46 -1.66
N LYS A 201 -0.61 -20.22 -0.73
CA LYS A 201 -1.36 -21.23 0.06
C LYS A 201 -1.66 -20.82 1.49
N ALA A 202 -1.01 -19.79 2.03
CA ALA A 202 -1.21 -19.37 3.41
C ALA A 202 -2.66 -18.94 3.72
N PRO A 203 -3.38 -18.18 2.85
CA PRO A 203 -4.75 -17.81 3.14
C PRO A 203 -5.68 -19.03 3.23
N LEU A 204 -5.58 -19.96 2.28
CA LEU A 204 -6.39 -21.19 2.27
C LEU A 204 -6.09 -22.08 3.47
N LEU A 205 -4.82 -22.19 3.87
CA LEU A 205 -4.43 -22.91 5.09
C LEU A 205 -4.99 -22.24 6.34
N PHE A 206 -4.92 -20.90 6.41
CA PHE A 206 -5.48 -20.14 7.52
C PHE A 206 -6.99 -20.36 7.64
N ASP A 207 -7.73 -20.24 6.54
CA ASP A 207 -9.18 -20.43 6.51
C ASP A 207 -9.58 -21.86 6.90
N ALA A 208 -8.86 -22.87 6.39
CA ALA A 208 -9.11 -24.27 6.74
C ALA A 208 -8.85 -24.56 8.23
N ILE A 209 -7.76 -24.01 8.78
CA ILE A 209 -7.39 -24.20 10.18
C ILE A 209 -8.35 -23.45 11.12
N PHE A 210 -8.73 -22.22 10.78
CA PHE A 210 -9.56 -21.39 11.64
C PHE A 210 -11.06 -21.74 11.55
N GLY A 211 -11.53 -22.18 10.37
CA GLY A 211 -12.95 -22.43 10.11
C GLY A 211 -13.43 -23.86 10.28
N ALA A 212 -12.56 -24.87 10.10
CA ALA A 212 -12.99 -26.26 9.96
C ALA A 212 -12.14 -27.29 10.74
N CYS A 213 -11.18 -26.84 11.55
CA CYS A 213 -10.24 -27.74 12.22
C CYS A 213 -10.78 -28.25 13.57
N ALA A 214 -10.65 -29.56 13.78
CA ALA A 214 -10.64 -30.16 15.11
C ALA A 214 -9.18 -30.48 15.48
N ALA A 215 -8.73 -30.03 16.66
CA ALA A 215 -7.33 -30.14 17.07
C ALA A 215 -7.15 -31.01 18.32
N THR A 216 -6.01 -31.70 18.40
CA THR A 216 -5.47 -32.35 19.60
C THR A 216 -4.02 -31.96 19.79
N ALA A 217 -3.63 -31.71 21.04
CA ALA A 217 -2.24 -31.53 21.46
C ALA A 217 -1.60 -32.87 21.82
#